data_AF-A0A558D3C6-F1
#
_entry.id   AF-A0A558D3C6-F1
#
_cell.length_a   1.000
_cell.length_b   1.000
_cell.length_c   1.000
_cell.angle_alpha   90.00
_cell.angle_beta   90.00
_cell.angle_gamma   90.00
#
_symmetry.space_group_name_H-M   'P 1'
#
loop_
_entity.id
_entity.type
_entity.pdbx_description
1 polymer ?
#
loop_
_entity_poly.entity_id
_entity_poly.type
_entity_poly.pdbx_seq_one_letter_code
_entity_poly.pdbx_strand_id
1 'polypeptide(L)'
;MTISVAITWILFLALFPITFFWMRRAWRIVFKRDFSEVALKRGEAPPNPEKYAPYAAAINLIGAGIIIFIVGWVVLYVAFGVGGTAPDYETWSAVAGSTIWCKFFADFILSRQAHPMVIKKRGKPASAAEKPGQ
;
A
#
# COMPACT_ATOMS: atom_id res chain seq x y z
N MET A 1 -13.63 8.45 -30.79
CA MET A 1 -12.62 8.70 -29.75
C MET A 1 -11.27 8.21 -30.24
N THR A 2 -10.19 8.95 -29.99
CA THR A 2 -8.84 8.41 -30.21
C THR A 2 -8.48 7.45 -29.07
N ILE A 3 -7.60 6.48 -29.34
CA ILE A 3 -7.14 5.49 -28.35
C ILE A 3 -6.57 6.18 -27.10
N SER A 4 -5.83 7.28 -27.30
CA SER A 4 -5.26 8.08 -26.21
C SER A 4 -6.32 8.57 -25.23
N VAL A 5 -7.44 9.12 -25.73
CA VAL A 5 -8.52 9.65 -24.88
C VAL A 5 -9.13 8.54 -24.04
N ALA A 6 -9.38 7.37 -24.65
CA ALA A 6 -9.92 6.22 -23.92
C ALA A 6 -8.99 5.76 -22.79
N ILE A 7 -7.68 5.65 -23.07
CA ILE A 7 -6.68 5.24 -22.07
C ILE A 7 -6.63 6.23 -20.90
N THR A 8 -6.61 7.54 -21.17
CA THR A 8 -6.61 8.59 -20.14
C THR A 8 -7.80 8.43 -19.20
N TRP A 9 -9.01 8.23 -19.72
CA TRP A 9 -10.20 8.06 -18.90
C TRP A 9 -10.21 6.75 -18.12
N ILE A 10 -9.75 5.65 -18.72
CA ILE A 10 -9.63 4.37 -18.01
C ILE A 10 -8.67 4.49 -16.83
N LEU A 11 -7.50 5.10 -17.03
CA LEU A 11 -6.52 5.31 -15.96
C LEU A 11 -7.08 6.22 -14.86
N PHE A 12 -7.78 7.30 -15.25
CA PHE A 12 -8.40 8.20 -14.30
C PHE A 12 -9.49 7.51 -13.47
N LEU A 13 -10.37 6.75 -14.12
CA LEU A 13 -11.45 6.00 -13.45
C LEU A 13 -10.89 4.90 -12.53
N ALA A 14 -9.74 4.30 -12.87
CA ALA A 14 -9.08 3.32 -12.00
C ALA A 14 -8.64 3.91 -10.66
N LEU A 15 -8.42 5.22 -10.55
CA LEU A 15 -8.03 5.88 -9.30
C LEU A 15 -9.13 5.80 -8.22
N PHE A 16 -10.41 5.77 -8.62
CA PHE A 16 -11.55 5.75 -7.70
C PHE A 16 -11.58 4.47 -6.83
N PRO A 17 -11.62 3.24 -7.39
CA PRO A 17 -11.64 2.03 -6.58
C PRO A 17 -10.35 1.84 -5.78
N ILE A 18 -9.19 2.23 -6.32
CA ILE A 18 -7.91 2.18 -5.60
C ILE A 18 -7.98 3.01 -4.32
N THR A 19 -8.39 4.27 -4.46
CA THR A 19 -8.49 5.23 -3.36
C THR A 19 -9.52 4.81 -2.32
N PHE A 20 -10.68 4.33 -2.77
CA PHE A 20 -11.72 3.81 -1.87
C PHE A 20 -11.19 2.66 -1.01
N PHE A 21 -10.43 1.74 -1.62
CA PHE A 21 -9.87 0.60 -0.89
C PHE A 21 -8.86 1.04 0.19
N TRP A 22 -7.99 2.00 -0.14
CA TRP A 22 -7.02 2.55 0.82
C TRP A 22 -7.72 3.30 1.96
N MET A 23 -8.71 4.14 1.64
CA MET A 23 -9.50 4.84 2.65
C MET A 23 -10.25 3.87 3.56
N ARG A 24 -10.89 2.84 2.98
CA ARG A 24 -11.59 1.79 3.75
C ARG A 24 -10.64 1.04 4.68
N ARG A 25 -9.41 0.75 4.24
CA ARG A 25 -8.39 0.11 5.07
C ARG A 25 -7.97 1.02 6.22
N ALA A 26 -7.68 2.30 5.95
CA ALA A 26 -7.36 3.27 6.99
C ALA A 26 -8.50 3.43 8.01
N TRP A 27 -9.75 3.50 7.55
CA TRP A 27 -10.93 3.57 8.39
C TRP A 27 -11.03 2.38 9.35
N ARG A 28 -10.80 1.16 8.85
CA ARG A 28 -10.81 -0.05 9.69
C ARG A 28 -9.74 -0.02 10.78
N ILE A 29 -8.55 0.46 10.46
CA ILE A 29 -7.45 0.54 11.42
C ILE A 29 -7.74 1.61 12.48
N VAL A 30 -8.16 2.81 12.08
CA VAL A 30 -8.31 3.96 12.97
C VAL A 30 -9.59 3.88 13.81
N PHE A 31 -10.73 3.61 13.18
CA PHE A 31 -12.03 3.67 13.85
C PHE A 31 -12.51 2.32 14.34
N LYS A 32 -12.35 1.25 13.55
CA LYS A 32 -12.77 -0.09 13.96
C LYS A 32 -11.71 -0.83 14.79
N ARG A 33 -10.50 -0.28 14.89
CA ARG A 33 -9.34 -0.92 15.53
C ARG A 33 -9.10 -2.35 15.03
N ASP A 34 -9.44 -2.59 13.77
CA ASP A 34 -9.25 -3.88 13.10
C ASP A 34 -7.86 -3.90 12.45
N PHE A 35 -6.95 -4.65 13.07
CA PHE A 35 -5.55 -4.74 12.67
C PHE A 35 -5.24 -5.95 11.78
N SER A 36 -6.26 -6.66 11.31
CA SER A 36 -6.12 -7.83 10.44
C SER A 36 -5.39 -7.52 9.13
N GLU A 37 -5.43 -6.28 8.65
CA GLU A 37 -4.82 -5.87 7.40
C GLU A 37 -3.54 -5.04 7.55
N VAL A 38 -2.97 -4.99 8.76
CA VAL A 38 -1.76 -4.24 9.04
C VAL A 38 -0.54 -5.05 8.67
N ALA A 39 0.34 -4.46 7.86
CA ALA A 39 1.66 -5.01 7.52
C ALA A 39 1.60 -6.47 7.02
N LEU A 40 0.61 -6.78 6.18
CA LEU A 40 0.40 -8.13 5.66
C LEU A 40 1.63 -8.65 4.93
N LYS A 41 1.99 -9.91 5.21
CA LYS A 41 3.00 -10.65 4.46
C LYS A 41 2.36 -11.98 4.04
N ARG A 42 2.23 -12.19 2.73
CA ARG A 42 1.53 -13.37 2.18
C ARG A 42 0.09 -13.56 2.70
N GLY A 43 -0.58 -12.46 3.06
CA GLY A 43 -1.95 -12.49 3.59
C GLY A 43 -2.05 -12.62 5.11
N GLU A 44 -0.93 -12.78 5.83
CA GLU A 44 -0.93 -12.91 7.29
C GLU A 44 -0.42 -11.63 7.98
N ALA A 45 -1.08 -11.26 9.08
CA ALA A 45 -0.68 -10.18 9.96
C ALA A 45 0.56 -10.58 10.81
N PRO A 46 1.39 -9.62 11.23
CA PRO A 46 2.55 -9.89 12.10
C PRO A 46 2.12 -10.29 13.52
N PRO A 47 3.03 -10.85 14.35
CA PRO A 47 2.72 -11.27 15.72
C PRO A 47 2.19 -10.15 16.65
N ASN A 48 2.58 -8.90 16.41
CA ASN A 48 2.06 -7.74 17.12
C ASN A 48 1.69 -6.64 16.11
N PRO A 49 0.46 -6.68 15.54
CA PRO A 49 0.05 -5.76 14.48
C PRO A 49 -0.27 -4.36 15.02
N GLU A 50 -0.67 -4.22 16.28
CA GLU A 50 -1.03 -2.92 16.89
C GLU A 50 0.13 -1.92 16.84
N LYS A 51 1.36 -2.39 17.06
CA LYS A 51 2.58 -1.58 16.97
C LYS A 51 2.76 -0.93 15.59
N TYR A 52 2.32 -1.62 14.53
CA TYR A 52 2.50 -1.17 13.15
C TYR A 52 1.26 -0.47 12.58
N ALA A 53 0.15 -0.48 13.30
CA ALA A 53 -1.12 0.08 12.88
C ALA A 53 -1.06 1.58 12.55
N PRO A 54 -0.38 2.45 13.33
CA PRO A 54 -0.29 3.88 12.99
C PRO A 54 0.40 4.12 11.64
N TYR A 55 1.46 3.36 11.34
CA TYR A 55 2.18 3.46 10.07
C TYR A 55 1.33 2.95 8.90
N ALA A 56 0.65 1.82 9.06
CA ALA A 56 -0.27 1.32 8.04
C ALA A 56 -1.42 2.29 7.77
N ALA A 57 -1.99 2.89 8.81
CA ALA A 57 -3.01 3.93 8.67
C ALA A 57 -2.46 5.16 7.93
N ALA A 58 -1.29 5.66 8.32
CA ALA A 58 -0.65 6.80 7.66
C ALA A 58 -0.35 6.55 6.18
N ILE A 59 0.20 5.38 5.82
CA ILE A 59 0.47 5.00 4.43
C ILE A 59 -0.81 5.03 3.59
N ASN A 60 -1.90 4.46 4.11
CA ASN A 60 -3.18 4.43 3.40
C ASN A 60 -3.85 5.82 3.32
N LEU A 61 -3.78 6.64 4.38
CA LEU A 61 -4.35 7.98 4.40
C LEU A 61 -3.59 8.96 3.50
N ILE A 62 -2.25 8.93 3.53
CA ILE A 62 -1.42 9.81 2.68
C ILE A 62 -1.62 9.43 1.22
N GLY A 63 -1.55 8.12 0.90
CA GLY A 63 -1.79 7.64 -0.46
C GLY A 63 -3.19 8.02 -0.95
N ALA A 64 -4.23 7.77 -0.14
CA ALA A 64 -5.60 8.12 -0.52
C ALA A 64 -5.78 9.65 -0.64
N GLY A 65 -5.22 10.43 0.27
CA GLY A 65 -5.31 11.89 0.26
C GLY A 65 -4.74 12.52 -1.00
N ILE A 66 -3.57 12.06 -1.46
CA ILE A 66 -2.97 12.54 -2.71
C ILE A 66 -3.86 12.19 -3.91
N ILE A 67 -4.36 10.96 -3.99
CA ILE A 67 -5.21 10.57 -5.12
C ILE A 67 -6.57 11.29 -5.08
N ILE A 68 -7.16 11.49 -3.90
CA ILE A 68 -8.39 12.31 -3.74
C ILE A 68 -8.15 13.73 -4.24
N PHE A 69 -7.00 14.33 -3.89
CA PHE A 69 -6.64 15.65 -4.39
C PHE A 69 -6.55 15.68 -5.91
N ILE A 70 -5.88 14.71 -6.54
CA ILE A 70 -5.76 14.61 -8.01
C ILE A 70 -7.13 14.42 -8.67
N VAL A 71 -7.94 13.49 -8.17
CA VAL A 71 -9.30 13.24 -8.68
C VAL A 71 -10.16 14.49 -8.53
N GLY A 72 -10.11 15.14 -7.36
CA GLY A 72 -10.82 16.38 -7.09
C GLY A 72 -10.41 17.50 -8.03
N TRP A 73 -9.10 17.69 -8.24
CA TRP A 73 -8.59 18.70 -9.16
C TRP A 73 -9.08 18.49 -10.61
N VAL A 74 -9.00 17.26 -11.12
CA VAL A 74 -9.50 16.92 -12.46
C VAL A 74 -11.01 17.11 -12.58
N VAL A 75 -11.79 16.63 -11.61
CA VAL A 75 -13.25 16.78 -11.62
C VAL A 75 -13.65 18.26 -11.54
N LEU A 76 -13.02 19.04 -10.66
CA LEU A 76 -13.32 20.47 -10.51
C LEU A 76 -13.04 21.24 -11.80
N TYR A 77 -11.91 20.95 -12.45
CA TYR A 77 -11.57 21.58 -13.72
C TYR A 77 -12.53 21.18 -14.84
N VAL A 78 -12.78 19.87 -15.03
CA VAL A 78 -13.61 19.37 -16.13
C VAL A 78 -15.09 19.74 -15.97
N ALA A 79 -15.63 19.66 -14.75
CA ALA A 79 -17.07 19.85 -14.51
C ALA A 79 -17.46 21.32 -14.31
N PHE A 80 -16.59 22.12 -13.71
CA PHE A 80 -16.91 23.49 -13.30
C PHE A 80 -16.00 24.56 -13.90
N GLY A 81 -14.90 24.18 -14.57
CA GLY A 81 -13.91 25.14 -15.08
C GLY A 81 -13.15 25.87 -13.98
N VAL A 82 -13.08 25.30 -12.77
CA VAL A 82 -12.46 25.91 -11.58
C VAL A 82 -11.28 25.05 -11.14
N GLY A 83 -10.28 25.65 -10.49
CA GLY A 83 -9.10 24.92 -9.97
C GLY A 83 -7.77 25.31 -10.61
N GLY A 84 -7.71 26.46 -11.28
CA GLY A 84 -6.47 27.01 -11.83
C GLY A 84 -6.11 26.42 -13.18
N THR A 85 -4.87 25.96 -13.33
CA THR A 85 -4.36 25.41 -14.58
C THR A 85 -5.05 24.10 -14.94
N ALA A 86 -5.25 23.87 -16.24
CA ALA A 86 -5.74 22.59 -16.74
C ALA A 86 -4.85 21.44 -16.27
N PRO A 87 -5.41 20.35 -15.73
CA PRO A 87 -4.65 19.16 -15.37
C PRO A 87 -4.22 18.45 -16.66
N ASP A 88 -3.02 18.77 -17.13
CA ASP A 88 -2.42 18.07 -18.25
C ASP A 88 -2.15 16.61 -17.86
N TYR A 89 -2.22 15.72 -18.86
CA TYR A 89 -2.11 14.28 -18.64
C TYR A 89 -0.78 13.89 -17.99
N GLU A 90 0.32 14.51 -18.40
CA GLU A 90 1.65 14.16 -17.91
C GLU A 90 1.77 14.43 -16.42
N THR A 91 1.32 15.60 -15.96
CA THR A 91 1.39 16.00 -14.55
C THR A 91 0.56 15.10 -13.65
N TRP A 92 -0.75 14.97 -13.92
CA TRP A 92 -1.61 14.24 -12.98
C TRP A 92 -1.29 12.74 -12.99
N SER A 93 -0.95 12.17 -14.16
CA SER A 93 -0.63 10.75 -14.27
C SER A 93 0.72 10.43 -13.61
N ALA A 94 1.72 11.31 -13.71
CA ALA A 94 2.99 11.15 -13.02
C ALA A 94 2.82 11.18 -11.49
N VAL A 95 1.99 12.10 -10.97
CA VAL A 95 1.71 12.17 -9.53
C VAL A 95 0.91 10.95 -9.05
N ALA A 96 -0.15 10.56 -9.77
CA ALA A 96 -0.96 9.40 -9.41
C ALA A 96 -0.14 8.10 -9.48
N GLY A 97 0.60 7.90 -10.57
CA GLY A 97 1.45 6.73 -10.78
C GLY A 97 2.56 6.62 -9.73
N SER A 98 3.28 7.71 -9.47
CA SER A 98 4.33 7.72 -8.44
C SER A 98 3.76 7.50 -7.04
N THR A 99 2.60 8.06 -6.71
CA THR A 99 1.90 7.80 -5.44
C THR A 99 1.58 6.31 -5.26
N ILE A 100 1.06 5.66 -6.31
CA ILE A 100 0.75 4.22 -6.29
C ILE A 100 2.01 3.39 -6.03
N TRP A 101 3.10 3.67 -6.73
CA TRP A 101 4.37 2.97 -6.53
C TRP A 101 4.96 3.22 -5.15
N CYS A 102 5.01 4.48 -4.69
CA CYS A 102 5.47 4.83 -3.35
C CYS A 102 4.65 4.13 -2.27
N LYS A 103 3.33 4.05 -2.43
CA LYS A 103 2.44 3.33 -1.52
C LYS A 103 2.78 1.83 -1.48
N PHE A 104 2.99 1.20 -2.63
CA PHE A 104 3.40 -0.21 -2.68
C PHE A 104 4.74 -0.44 -2.00
N PHE A 105 5.74 0.42 -2.24
CA PHE A 105 7.04 0.31 -1.56
C PHE A 105 6.92 0.53 -0.05
N ALA A 106 6.10 1.47 0.40
CA ALA A 106 5.87 1.70 1.82
C ALA A 106 5.21 0.49 2.51
N ASP A 107 4.16 -0.08 1.92
CA ASP A 107 3.53 -1.33 2.42
C ASP A 107 4.53 -2.49 2.48
N PHE A 108 5.38 -2.58 1.46
CA PHE A 108 6.39 -3.63 1.33
C PHE A 108 7.52 -3.53 2.37
N ILE A 109 7.95 -2.30 2.68
CA ILE A 109 8.92 -2.03 3.76
C ILE A 109 8.29 -2.34 5.11
N LEU A 110 7.08 -1.86 5.37
CA LEU A 110 6.36 -2.08 6.63
C LEU A 110 6.14 -3.58 6.88
N SER A 111 5.71 -4.33 5.86
CA SER A 111 5.54 -5.78 5.91
C SER A 111 6.83 -6.51 6.32
N ARG A 112 8.00 -6.07 5.84
CA ARG A 112 9.28 -6.67 6.24
C ARG A 112 9.70 -6.31 7.65
N GLN A 113 9.52 -5.05 8.04
CA GLN A 113 9.87 -4.60 9.38
C GLN A 113 9.01 -5.28 10.44
N ALA A 114 7.76 -5.59 10.11
CA ALA A 114 6.82 -6.22 11.02
C ALA A 114 6.99 -7.74 11.19
N HIS A 115 7.63 -8.40 10.22
CA HIS A 115 7.79 -9.86 10.22
C HIS A 115 9.25 -10.25 10.49
N PRO A 116 9.61 -10.69 11.72
CA PRO A 116 10.98 -11.06 12.05
C PRO A 116 11.47 -12.22 11.16
N MET A 117 12.67 -12.08 10.61
CA MET A 117 13.31 -13.14 9.86
C MET A 117 13.85 -14.19 10.84
N VAL A 118 13.09 -15.28 11.03
CA VAL A 118 13.57 -16.43 11.78
C VAL A 118 14.62 -17.17 10.94
N ILE A 119 15.89 -16.80 11.10
CA ILE A 119 17.01 -17.57 10.57
C ILE A 119 17.15 -18.81 11.45
N LYS A 120 16.56 -19.94 11.02
CA LYS A 120 16.68 -21.21 11.71
C LYS A 120 18.15 -21.65 11.65
N LYS A 121 18.91 -21.48 12.74
CA LYS A 121 20.23 -22.12 12.88
C LYS A 121 20.04 -23.62 12.70
N ARG A 122 20.63 -24.22 11.66
CA ARG A 122 20.71 -25.68 11.54
C ARG A 122 21.48 -26.19 12.75
N GLY A 123 20.81 -26.92 13.63
CA GLY A 123 21.45 -27.62 14.73
C GLY A 123 22.45 -28.64 14.19
N LYS A 124 23.64 -28.69 14.80
CA LYS A 124 24.69 -29.67 14.49
C LYS A 124 24.10 -31.07 14.70
N PRO A 125 24.15 -31.99 13.71
CA PRO A 125 23.58 -33.32 13.89
C PRO A 125 24.33 -34.04 15.01
N ALA A 126 23.60 -34.42 16.05
CA ALA A 126 24.08 -35.29 17.12
C ALA A 126 24.16 -36.72 16.57
N SER A 127 25.22 -37.02 15.82
CA SER A 127 25.60 -38.38 15.51
C SER A 127 27.08 -38.41 15.13
N ALA A 128 27.93 -38.62 16.13
CA ALA A 128 29.22 -39.29 15.95
C ALA A 128 29.80 -39.64 17.32
N ALA A 129 29.95 -40.93 17.54
CA ALA A 129 30.89 -41.59 18.46
C ALA A 129 30.62 -41.50 19.97
N GLU A 130 30.00 -42.56 20.51
CA GLU A 130 30.71 -43.46 21.44
C GLU A 130 30.01 -44.82 21.49
N LYS A 131 30.62 -45.85 20.88
CA LYS A 131 30.29 -47.26 21.13
C LYS A 131 31.20 -47.71 22.29
N PRO A 132 30.68 -48.24 23.40
CA PRO A 132 31.52 -48.99 24.31
C PRO A 132 31.66 -50.42 23.75
N GLY A 133 32.88 -50.79 23.40
CA GLY A 133 33.26 -52.20 23.35
C GLY A 133 33.55 -52.67 24.76
N GLN A 134 32.82 -53.70 25.22
CA GLN A 134 33.26 -54.81 26.08
C GLN A 134 32.08 -55.75 26.30
#